data_AF-A0A8J3Y9Q6-F1
#
_entry.id   AF-A0A8J3Y9Q6-F1
#
_cell.length_a   1.000
_cell.length_b   1.000
_cell.length_c   1.000
_cell.angle_alpha   90.00
_cell.angle_beta   90.00
_cell.angle_gamma   90.00
#
_symmetry.space_group_name_H-M   'P 1'
#
loop_
_entity.id
_entity.type
_entity.pdbx_description
1 polymer ?
#
loop_
_entity_poly.entity_id
_entity_poly.type
_entity_poly.pdbx_seq_one_letter_code
_entity_poly.pdbx_strand_id
1 'polypeptide(L)'
;MGFTRLMPHPTSEDDQTLQLHRAVAARLVADPSGVLASAADNLAALRTGADPAASARLDRWAAALSAGPEAVLDALISRDPSAADLRRTSPFAAVLPDAERRAALATLASTSA
;
A
#
# COMPACT_ATOMS: atom_id res chain seq x y z
N MET A 1 18.28 -37.99 -11.88
CA MET A 1 17.61 -37.25 -10.80
C MET A 1 18.30 -35.90 -10.68
N GLY A 2 17.83 -34.90 -11.42
CA GLY A 2 18.41 -33.55 -11.43
C GLY A 2 17.61 -32.66 -10.49
N PHE A 3 18.28 -32.03 -9.52
CA PHE A 3 17.68 -31.04 -8.64
C PHE A 3 17.17 -29.88 -9.50
N THR A 4 15.85 -29.71 -9.54
CA THR A 4 15.26 -28.46 -10.02
C THR A 4 15.78 -27.36 -9.11
N ARG A 5 16.74 -26.58 -9.62
CA ARG A 5 17.13 -25.30 -9.05
C ARG A 5 15.83 -24.52 -8.87
N LEU A 6 15.40 -24.28 -7.62
CA LEU A 6 14.35 -23.31 -7.34
C LEU A 6 14.88 -21.99 -7.89
N MET A 7 14.48 -21.65 -9.11
CA MET A 7 14.61 -20.28 -9.60
C MET A 7 13.76 -19.44 -8.64
N PRO A 8 14.30 -18.36 -8.05
CA PRO A 8 13.47 -17.44 -7.29
C PRO A 8 12.31 -17.03 -8.19
N HIS A 9 11.08 -17.31 -7.76
CA HIS A 9 9.91 -16.89 -8.51
C HIS A 9 9.93 -15.36 -8.57
N PRO A 10 9.69 -14.76 -9.75
CA PRO A 10 9.58 -13.30 -9.82
C PRO A 10 8.50 -12.86 -8.83
N THR A 11 8.84 -11.91 -7.95
CA THR A 11 7.90 -11.32 -6.99
C THR A 11 6.68 -10.81 -7.75
N SER A 12 5.47 -11.19 -7.34
CA SER A 12 4.26 -10.74 -8.03
C SER A 12 4.05 -9.23 -7.84
N GLU A 13 3.27 -8.61 -8.73
CA GLU A 13 2.87 -7.20 -8.57
C GLU A 13 2.11 -6.96 -7.25
N ASP A 14 1.34 -7.97 -6.80
CA ASP A 14 0.64 -7.94 -5.52
C ASP A 14 1.61 -7.95 -4.33
N ASP A 15 2.69 -8.75 -4.39
CA ASP A 15 3.73 -8.78 -3.36
C ASP A 15 4.48 -7.45 -3.27
N GLN A 16 4.81 -6.86 -4.43
CA GLN A 16 5.44 -5.54 -4.50
C GLN A 16 4.53 -4.46 -3.93
N THR A 17 3.25 -4.47 -4.31
CA THR A 17 2.25 -3.54 -3.80
C THR A 17 2.12 -3.68 -2.29
N LEU A 18 1.95 -4.90 -1.77
CA LEU A 18 1.88 -5.14 -0.34
C LEU A 18 3.14 -4.66 0.39
N GLN A 19 4.31 -4.85 -0.19
CA GLN A 19 5.56 -4.37 0.40
C GLN A 19 5.63 -2.84 0.47
N LEU A 20 5.21 -2.14 -0.57
CA LEU A 20 5.11 -0.68 -0.56
C LEU A 20 4.14 -0.21 0.53
N HIS A 21 3.00 -0.89 0.66
CA HIS A 21 2.03 -0.59 1.71
C HIS A 21 2.56 -0.84 3.13
N ARG A 22 3.43 -1.85 3.34
CA ARG A 22 4.13 -2.03 4.62
C ARG A 22 5.10 -0.89 4.92
N ALA A 23 5.79 -0.36 3.91
CA ALA A 23 6.65 0.79 4.09
C ALA A 23 5.84 2.06 4.44
N VAL A 24 4.68 2.25 3.81
CA VAL A 24 3.72 3.30 4.21
C VAL A 24 3.28 3.10 5.67
N ALA A 25 2.96 1.87 6.07
CA ALA A 25 2.56 1.57 7.45
C ALA A 25 3.67 1.90 8.45
N ALA A 26 4.93 1.58 8.14
CA ALA A 26 6.07 1.96 8.97
C ALA A 26 6.20 3.49 9.10
N ARG A 27 5.99 4.23 8.00
CA ARG A 27 5.99 5.69 8.03
C ARG A 27 4.82 6.25 8.83
N LEU A 28 3.62 5.66 8.70
CA LEU A 28 2.42 6.05 9.44
C LEU A 28 2.62 5.90 10.96
N VAL A 29 3.34 4.86 11.41
CA VAL A 29 3.70 4.72 12.83
C VAL A 29 4.68 5.80 13.29
N ALA A 30 5.63 6.20 12.44
CA ALA A 30 6.64 7.21 12.77
C ALA A 30 6.11 8.65 12.74
N ASP A 31 5.23 8.96 11.79
CA ASP A 31 4.57 10.27 11.63
C ASP A 31 3.10 10.09 11.23
N PRO A 32 2.21 9.82 12.21
CA PRO A 32 0.80 9.62 11.93
C PRO A 32 0.14 10.83 11.28
N SER A 33 0.40 12.02 11.84
CA SER A 33 -0.22 13.27 11.40
C SER A 33 0.14 13.64 9.96
N GLY A 34 1.43 13.61 9.61
CA GLY A 34 1.88 14.02 8.28
C GLY A 34 1.44 13.04 7.20
N VAL A 35 1.45 11.74 7.50
CA VAL A 35 0.99 10.71 6.56
C VAL A 35 -0.52 10.79 6.34
N LEU A 36 -1.32 10.93 7.41
CA LEU A 36 -2.78 11.03 7.29
C LEU A 36 -3.22 12.31 6.56
N ALA A 37 -2.56 13.44 6.82
CA ALA A 37 -2.81 14.69 6.09
C ALA A 37 -2.52 14.52 4.59
N SER A 38 -1.33 13.98 4.25
CA SER A 38 -0.94 13.72 2.86
C SER A 38 -1.91 12.78 2.15
N ALA A 39 -2.37 11.74 2.85
CA ALA A 39 -3.34 10.79 2.31
C ALA A 39 -4.72 11.44 2.07
N ALA A 40 -5.16 12.34 2.94
CA ALA A 40 -6.40 13.08 2.76
C ALA A 40 -6.34 14.00 1.51
N ASP A 41 -5.23 14.70 1.31
CA ASP A 41 -5.02 15.56 0.14
C ASP A 41 -5.02 14.73 -1.16
N ASN A 42 -4.30 13.62 -1.17
CA ASN A 42 -4.28 12.70 -2.31
C ASN A 42 -5.66 12.11 -2.60
N LEU A 43 -6.42 11.76 -1.56
CA LEU A 43 -7.76 11.21 -1.69
C LEU A 43 -8.72 12.24 -2.32
N ALA A 44 -8.62 13.52 -1.96
CA ALA A 44 -9.37 14.59 -2.60
C ALA A 44 -9.00 14.73 -4.09
N ALA A 45 -7.72 14.67 -4.42
CA ALA A 45 -7.26 14.73 -5.82
C ALA A 45 -7.77 13.54 -6.65
N LEU A 46 -7.66 12.31 -6.13
CA LEU A 46 -8.09 11.09 -6.81
C LEU A 46 -9.59 11.06 -7.13
N ARG A 47 -10.42 11.68 -6.29
CA ARG A 47 -11.88 11.75 -6.50
C ARG A 47 -12.29 12.52 -7.76
N THR A 48 -11.48 13.47 -8.23
CA THR A 48 -11.85 14.38 -9.33
C THR A 48 -12.02 13.65 -10.68
N GLY A 49 -11.41 12.48 -10.85
CA GLY A 49 -11.48 11.69 -12.10
C GLY A 49 -11.87 10.23 -11.88
N ALA A 50 -12.41 9.88 -10.71
CA ALA A 50 -12.69 8.50 -10.36
C ALA A 50 -13.95 7.98 -11.08
N ASP A 51 -13.85 6.79 -11.68
CA ASP A 51 -15.02 6.02 -12.08
C ASP A 51 -15.81 5.53 -10.85
N PRO A 52 -17.03 4.97 -11.01
CA PRO A 52 -17.83 4.51 -9.87
C PRO A 52 -17.15 3.44 -9.00
N ALA A 53 -16.36 2.52 -9.60
CA ALA A 53 -15.68 1.46 -8.86
C ALA A 53 -14.46 1.99 -8.08
N ALA A 54 -13.75 2.97 -8.63
CA ALA A 54 -12.72 3.72 -7.93
C ALA A 54 -13.31 4.57 -6.81
N SER A 55 -14.45 5.22 -7.05
CA SER A 55 -15.16 6.03 -6.04
C SER A 55 -15.53 5.20 -4.81
N ALA A 56 -16.10 4.00 -5.01
CA ALA A 56 -16.43 3.11 -3.90
C ALA A 56 -15.21 2.70 -3.05
N ARG A 57 -14.04 2.51 -3.67
CA ARG A 57 -12.79 2.23 -2.96
C ARG A 57 -12.26 3.46 -2.22
N LEU A 58 -12.36 4.64 -2.83
CA LEU A 58 -11.99 5.92 -2.20
C LEU A 58 -12.89 6.22 -0.99
N ASP A 59 -14.17 5.87 -1.02
CA ASP A 59 -15.06 6.04 0.13
C ASP A 59 -14.69 5.11 1.29
N ARG A 60 -14.31 3.87 0.99
CA ARG A 60 -13.76 2.95 2.00
C ARG A 60 -12.46 3.48 2.61
N TRP A 61 -11.59 4.10 1.82
CA TRP A 61 -10.39 4.77 2.34
C TRP A 61 -10.74 5.98 3.22
N ALA A 62 -11.71 6.79 2.82
CA ALA A 62 -12.17 7.92 3.62
C ALA A 62 -12.74 7.47 4.97
N ALA A 63 -13.49 6.36 5.00
CA ALA A 63 -13.97 5.75 6.23
C ALA A 63 -12.81 5.29 7.13
N ALA A 64 -11.79 4.64 6.58
CA ALA A 64 -10.60 4.22 7.34
C ALA A 64 -9.84 5.43 7.90
N LEU A 65 -9.61 6.48 7.10
CA LEU A 65 -8.97 7.73 7.55
C LEU A 65 -9.76 8.39 8.68
N SER A 66 -11.10 8.40 8.59
CA SER A 66 -11.97 8.96 9.64
C SER A 66 -12.00 8.12 10.92
N ALA A 67 -11.77 6.80 10.82
CA ALA A 67 -11.75 5.89 11.96
C ALA A 67 -10.43 5.96 12.75
N GLY A 68 -9.34 6.41 12.11
CA GLY A 68 -8.06 6.66 12.77
C GLY A 68 -6.91 5.78 12.27
N PRO A 69 -5.70 5.96 12.84
CA PRO A 69 -4.48 5.35 12.33
C PRO A 69 -4.49 3.82 12.39
N GLU A 70 -5.12 3.20 13.40
CA GLU A 70 -5.20 1.74 13.52
C GLU A 70 -6.01 1.13 12.36
N ALA A 71 -7.14 1.74 12.00
CA ALA A 71 -7.97 1.27 10.89
C ALA A 71 -7.23 1.41 9.55
N VAL A 72 -6.44 2.48 9.39
CA VAL A 72 -5.60 2.68 8.22
C VAL A 72 -4.49 1.63 8.15
N LEU A 73 -3.81 1.36 9.27
CA LEU A 73 -2.77 0.33 9.35
C LEU A 73 -3.31 -1.03 8.93
N ASP A 74 -4.47 -1.43 9.46
CA ASP A 74 -5.12 -2.70 9.11
C ASP A 74 -5.40 -2.78 7.60
N ALA A 75 -6.02 -1.74 7.02
CA ALA A 75 -6.29 -1.67 5.59
C ALA A 75 -5.03 -1.71 4.71
N LEU A 76 -3.92 -1.10 5.16
CA LEU A 76 -2.65 -1.11 4.43
C LEU A 76 -2.04 -2.52 4.37
N ILE A 77 -2.03 -3.26 5.49
CA ILE A 77 -1.23 -4.48 5.61
C ILE A 77 -2.04 -5.79 5.54
N SER A 78 -3.36 -5.72 5.62
CA SER A 78 -4.23 -6.91 5.59
C SER A 78 -4.06 -7.69 4.28
N ARG A 79 -4.02 -9.02 4.41
CA ARG A 79 -3.96 -9.95 3.27
C ARG A 79 -5.33 -10.34 2.75
N ASP A 80 -6.41 -9.82 3.33
CA ASP A 80 -7.76 -10.15 2.89
C ASP A 80 -7.99 -9.69 1.45
N PRO A 81 -8.76 -10.44 0.64
CA PRO A 81 -9.07 -10.06 -0.74
C PRO A 81 -9.69 -8.66 -0.85
N SER A 82 -10.49 -8.26 0.14
CA SER A 82 -11.13 -6.95 0.21
C SER A 82 -10.14 -5.80 0.47
N ALA A 83 -9.00 -6.07 1.10
CA ALA A 83 -7.90 -5.14 1.31
C ALA A 83 -6.98 -5.09 0.08
N ALA A 84 -6.76 -6.23 -0.59
CA ALA A 84 -6.05 -6.27 -1.86
C ALA A 84 -6.75 -5.41 -2.93
N ASP A 85 -8.08 -5.51 -3.05
CA ASP A 85 -8.85 -4.64 -3.93
C ASP A 85 -8.71 -3.15 -3.57
N LEU A 86 -8.69 -2.84 -2.27
CA LEU A 86 -8.55 -1.48 -1.76
C LEU A 86 -7.21 -0.84 -2.18
N ARG A 87 -6.12 -1.63 -2.14
CA ARG A 87 -4.77 -1.18 -2.51
C ARG A 87 -4.63 -0.79 -3.98
N ARG A 88 -5.52 -1.28 -4.86
CA ARG A 88 -5.53 -0.89 -6.28
C ARG A 88 -5.80 0.61 -6.50
N THR A 89 -6.42 1.29 -5.55
CA THR A 89 -6.60 2.75 -5.56
C THR A 89 -6.27 3.31 -4.19
N SER A 90 -4.98 3.26 -3.87
CA SER A 90 -4.44 3.74 -2.61
C SER A 90 -4.19 5.26 -2.63
N PRO A 91 -4.71 6.03 -1.65
CA PRO A 91 -4.37 7.45 -1.49
C PRO A 91 -2.94 7.65 -0.95
N PHE A 92 -2.20 6.57 -0.65
CA PHE A 92 -0.85 6.62 -0.13
C PHE A 92 0.23 6.49 -1.22
N ALA A 93 -0.16 6.43 -2.50
CA ALA A 93 0.77 6.18 -3.61
C ALA A 93 1.93 7.18 -3.68
N ALA A 94 1.74 8.42 -3.23
CA ALA A 94 2.74 9.50 -3.22
C ALA A 94 3.34 9.80 -1.84
N VAL A 95 2.98 9.04 -0.80
CA VAL A 95 3.44 9.30 0.58
C VAL A 95 4.90 8.89 0.80
N LEU A 96 5.38 7.89 0.06
CA LEU A 96 6.76 7.43 0.15
C LEU A 96 7.67 8.25 -0.78
N PRO A 97 8.75 8.86 -0.25
CA PRO A 97 9.85 9.34 -1.07
C PRO A 97 10.41 8.21 -1.93
N ASP A 98 10.87 8.57 -3.11
CA ASP A 98 11.47 7.66 -4.10
C ASP A 98 12.56 6.74 -3.52
N ALA A 99 13.38 7.26 -2.59
CA ALA A 99 14.41 6.48 -1.91
C ALA A 99 13.81 5.39 -0.99
N GLU A 100 12.77 5.72 -0.22
CA GLU A 100 12.07 4.78 0.65
C GLU A 100 11.33 3.72 -0.18
N ARG A 101 10.72 4.12 -1.30
CA ARG A 101 10.08 3.20 -2.26
C ARG A 101 11.06 2.15 -2.77
N ARG A 102 12.26 2.59 -3.21
CA ARG A 102 13.32 1.68 -3.69
C ARG A 102 13.84 0.77 -2.58
N ALA A 103 14.07 1.31 -1.38
CA ALA A 103 14.53 0.53 -0.24
C ALA A 103 13.53 -0.57 0.13
N ALA A 104 12.23 -0.25 0.19
CA ALA A 104 11.17 -1.20 0.50
C ALA A 104 11.13 -2.39 -0.48
N LEU A 105 11.24 -2.12 -1.79
CA LEU A 105 11.27 -3.14 -2.83
C LEU A 105 12.56 -3.98 -2.81
N ALA A 106 13.71 -3.37 -2.48
CA ALA A 106 14.98 -4.10 -2.32
C ALA A 106 14.94 -5.10 -1.15
N THR A 107 14.30 -4.74 -0.04
CA THR A 107 14.08 -5.66 1.10
C THR A 107 13.25 -6.88 0.70
N LEU A 108 12.21 -6.70 -0.13
CA LEU A 108 11.42 -7.82 -0.64
C LEU A 108 12.27 -8.76 -1.49
N ALA A 109 13.03 -8.22 -2.44
CA ALA A 109 13.89 -9.01 -3.32
C ALA A 109 14.98 -9.80 -2.56
N SER A 110 15.45 -9.27 -1.43
CA SER A 110 16.43 -9.93 -0.57
C SER A 110 15.83 -11.02 0.32
N THR A 111 14.52 -10.97 0.59
CA THR A 111 13.80 -11.98 1.39
C THR A 111 13.37 -13.18 0.53
N SER A 112 13.34 -13.03 -0.79
CA SER A 112 12.98 -14.08 -1.76
C SER A 112 14.18 -14.89 -2.30
N ALA A 113 15.37 -14.73 -1.72
CA ALA A 113 16.61 -15.43 -2.11
C ALA A 113 17.01 -16.48 -1.08
#